data_AF-A0A8J3A2R8-F1
#
_entry.id   AF-A0A8J3A2R8-F1
#
_cell.length_a   1.000
_cell.length_b   1.000
_cell.length_c   1.000
_cell.angle_alpha   90.00
_cell.angle_beta   90.00
_cell.angle_gamma   90.00
#
_symmetry.space_group_name_H-M   'P 1'
#
loop_
_entity.id
_entity.type
_entity.pdbx_description
1 polymer ?
#
loop_
_entity_poly.entity_id
_entity_poly.type
_entity_poly.pdbx_seq_one_letter_code
_entity_poly.pdbx_strand_id
1 'polypeptide(L)'
;MKKQNVLTGLILLAVGIYFLLRTFHLPYLSTFNSWPSFFIIIGFAFFAYSYFSKEHDSIFVGVLLLGLGIHFHFKDHVSWWPSGLPMYGLIIGLAFLARYFKGRKTGLIPGIIFTGLSVLDFFYERVQTFTYKITSFIGNLWPLVLIALGLSLLLSKKKK
;
A
#
# COMPACT_ATOMS: atom_id res chain seq x y z
N MET A 1 -2.94 21.46 -31.18
CA MET A 1 -3.27 22.03 -29.84
C MET A 1 -2.03 21.92 -28.97
N LYS A 2 -1.65 22.96 -28.21
CA LYS A 2 -0.51 22.85 -27.26
C LYS A 2 -0.85 21.77 -26.24
N LYS A 3 0.09 20.85 -25.97
CA LYS A 3 -0.10 19.71 -25.05
C LYS A 3 -0.65 20.14 -23.67
N GLN A 4 -0.23 21.30 -23.19
CA GLN A 4 -0.71 21.91 -21.95
C GLN A 4 -2.24 22.15 -21.94
N ASN A 5 -2.83 22.50 -23.09
CA ASN A 5 -4.28 22.72 -23.21
C ASN A 5 -5.07 21.41 -23.05
N VAL A 6 -4.48 20.27 -23.40
CA VAL A 6 -5.12 18.95 -23.25
C VAL A 6 -5.18 18.55 -21.78
N LEU A 7 -4.09 18.76 -21.02
CA LEU A 7 -4.07 18.49 -19.58
C LEU A 7 -5.07 19.39 -18.84
N THR A 8 -5.06 20.70 -19.12
CA THR A 8 -6.02 21.64 -18.52
C THR A 8 -7.46 21.25 -18.86
N GLY A 9 -7.73 20.86 -20.11
CA GLY A 9 -9.05 20.37 -20.52
C GLY A 9 -9.48 19.10 -19.77
N LEU A 10 -8.57 18.14 -19.57
CA LEU A 10 -8.85 16.92 -18.81
C LEU A 10 -9.11 17.20 -17.33
N ILE A 11 -8.37 18.12 -16.71
CA ILE A 11 -8.61 18.53 -15.32
C ILE A 11 -9.98 19.20 -15.20
N LEU A 12 -10.31 20.14 -16.09
CA LEU A 12 -11.62 20.80 -16.13
C LEU A 12 -12.75 19.78 -16.32
N LEU A 13 -12.57 18.81 -17.22
CA LEU A 13 -13.54 17.74 -17.45
C LEU A 13 -13.73 16.89 -16.19
N ALA A 14 -12.65 16.42 -15.57
CA ALA A 14 -12.71 15.55 -14.40
C ALA A 14 -13.34 16.28 -13.19
N VAL A 15 -12.99 17.55 -12.98
CA VAL A 15 -13.59 18.41 -11.94
C VAL A 15 -15.07 18.68 -12.23
N GLY A 16 -15.43 18.95 -13.48
CA GLY A 16 -16.82 19.17 -13.90
C GLY A 16 -17.68 17.93 -13.67
N ILE A 17 -17.19 16.74 -14.04
CA ILE A 17 -17.85 15.46 -13.77
C ILE A 17 -18.05 15.27 -12.25
N TYR A 18 -17.03 15.55 -11.43
CA TYR A 18 -17.15 15.45 -9.98
C TYR A 18 -18.24 16.36 -9.39
N PHE A 19 -18.27 17.64 -9.79
CA PHE A 19 -19.32 18.55 -9.32
C PHE A 19 -20.71 18.14 -9.79
N LEU A 20 -20.82 17.67 -11.03
CA LEU A 20 -22.08 17.15 -11.57
C LEU A 20 -22.58 15.95 -10.76
N LEU A 21 -21.69 14.99 -10.46
CA LEU A 21 -22.01 13.82 -9.62
C LEU A 21 -22.45 14.23 -8.21
N ARG A 22 -21.85 15.29 -7.65
CA ARG A 22 -22.24 15.85 -6.35
C ARG A 22 -23.65 16.44 -6.38
N THR A 23 -24.03 17.12 -7.46
CA THR A 23 -25.38 17.70 -7.63
C THR A 23 -26.49 16.65 -7.65
N PHE A 24 -26.20 15.43 -8.13
CA PHE A 24 -27.17 14.34 -8.15
C PHE A 24 -27.39 13.64 -6.79
N HIS A 25 -26.68 14.05 -5.72
CA HIS A 25 -26.84 13.54 -4.36
C HIS A 25 -26.86 11.99 -4.27
N LEU A 26 -26.01 11.33 -5.06
CA LEU A 26 -25.97 9.87 -5.07
C LEU A 26 -25.48 9.34 -3.70
N PRO A 27 -26.22 8.41 -3.04
CA PRO A 27 -25.94 7.97 -1.67
C PRO A 27 -24.50 7.46 -1.48
N TYR A 28 -24.00 6.68 -2.45
CA TYR A 28 -22.67 6.08 -2.41
C TYR A 28 -21.53 7.06 -2.73
N LEU A 29 -21.83 8.22 -3.34
CA LEU A 29 -20.83 9.24 -3.66
C LEU A 29 -20.62 10.25 -2.53
N SER A 30 -21.49 10.24 -1.51
CA SER A 30 -21.35 11.11 -0.34
C SER A 30 -20.01 10.93 0.38
N THR A 31 -19.51 9.70 0.45
CA THR A 31 -18.20 9.33 1.02
C THR A 31 -17.05 9.97 0.25
N PHE A 32 -17.21 10.14 -1.07
CA PHE A 32 -16.25 10.75 -1.99
C PHE A 32 -16.28 12.29 -1.98
N ASN A 33 -16.97 12.93 -1.04
CA ASN A 33 -16.91 14.40 -0.87
C ASN A 33 -15.79 14.84 0.07
N SER A 34 -14.63 14.20 -0.01
CA SER A 34 -13.48 14.42 0.86
C SER A 34 -12.27 14.90 0.05
N TRP A 35 -11.29 15.49 0.73
CA TRP A 35 -10.06 15.97 0.09
C TRP A 35 -9.29 14.90 -0.73
N PRO A 36 -9.31 13.58 -0.41
CA PRO A 36 -8.70 12.55 -1.25
C PRO A 36 -9.30 12.47 -2.66
N SER A 37 -10.54 12.92 -2.85
CA SER A 37 -11.18 12.93 -4.17
C SER A 37 -10.49 13.87 -5.14
N PHE A 38 -9.91 14.99 -4.65
CA PHE A 38 -9.08 15.85 -5.51
C PHE A 38 -7.84 15.11 -6.03
N PHE A 39 -7.21 14.29 -5.18
CA PHE A 39 -6.09 13.44 -5.61
C PHE A 39 -6.53 12.43 -6.66
N ILE A 40 -7.70 11.81 -6.50
CA ILE A 40 -8.26 10.86 -7.48
C ILE A 40 -8.56 11.57 -8.81
N ILE A 41 -9.22 12.73 -8.77
CA ILE A 41 -9.61 13.50 -9.96
C ILE A 41 -8.38 13.96 -10.75
N ILE A 42 -7.41 14.58 -10.06
CA ILE A 42 -6.18 15.06 -10.69
C ILE A 42 -5.35 13.89 -11.18
N GLY A 43 -5.22 12.82 -10.38
CA GLY A 43 -4.53 11.60 -10.77
C GLY A 43 -5.13 10.96 -12.02
N PHE A 44 -6.46 10.89 -12.12
CA PHE A 44 -7.15 10.39 -13.31
C PHE A 44 -6.89 11.29 -14.53
N ALA A 45 -6.90 12.61 -14.36
CA ALA A 45 -6.57 13.54 -15.44
C ALA A 45 -5.14 13.33 -15.96
N PHE A 46 -4.15 13.17 -15.08
CA PHE A 46 -2.76 12.87 -15.47
C PHE A 46 -2.60 11.49 -16.11
N PHE A 47 -3.33 10.48 -15.61
CA PHE A 47 -3.35 9.14 -16.18
C PHE A 47 -3.94 9.13 -17.60
N ALA A 48 -5.09 9.77 -17.79
CA ALA A 48 -5.73 9.94 -19.09
C ALA A 48 -4.84 10.76 -20.04
N TYR A 49 -4.25 11.85 -19.55
CA TYR A 49 -3.33 12.69 -20.32
C TYR A 49 -2.12 11.90 -20.82
N SER A 50 -1.56 11.01 -19.99
CA SER A 50 -0.47 10.13 -20.40
C SER A 50 -0.87 9.22 -21.57
N TYR A 51 -2.11 8.74 -21.56
CA TYR A 51 -2.65 7.90 -22.63
C TYR A 51 -2.87 8.69 -23.93
N PHE A 52 -3.54 9.84 -23.86
CA PHE A 52 -3.91 10.63 -25.05
C PHE A 52 -2.73 11.39 -25.66
N SER A 53 -1.82 11.91 -24.84
CA SER A 53 -0.69 12.76 -25.29
C SER A 53 0.60 11.98 -25.52
N LYS A 54 0.60 10.66 -25.30
CA LYS A 54 1.79 9.79 -25.33
C LYS A 54 2.93 10.31 -24.43
N GLU A 55 2.59 11.05 -23.37
CA GLU A 55 3.53 11.57 -22.39
C GLU A 55 3.68 10.58 -21.23
N HIS A 56 4.71 9.75 -21.36
CA HIS A 56 4.99 8.65 -20.46
C HIS A 56 5.44 9.09 -19.06
N ASP A 57 5.84 10.34 -18.85
CA ASP A 57 6.20 10.84 -17.51
C ASP A 57 4.98 11.18 -16.67
N SER A 58 3.88 11.59 -17.32
CA SER A 58 2.63 11.93 -16.65
C SER A 58 1.95 10.73 -16.00
N ILE A 59 2.26 9.49 -16.45
CA ILE A 59 1.70 8.29 -15.82
C ILE A 59 2.19 8.12 -14.38
N PHE A 60 3.43 8.52 -14.08
CA PHE A 60 3.97 8.45 -12.73
C PHE A 60 3.14 9.32 -11.80
N VAL A 61 2.93 10.58 -12.19
CA VAL A 61 2.12 11.54 -11.43
C VAL A 61 0.68 11.03 -11.32
N GLY A 62 0.11 10.50 -12.41
CA GLY A 62 -1.25 9.95 -12.41
C GLY A 62 -1.43 8.80 -11.43
N VAL A 63 -0.56 7.78 -11.48
CA VAL A 63 -0.62 6.61 -10.60
C VAL A 63 -0.30 6.97 -9.15
N LEU A 64 0.66 7.86 -8.92
CA LEU A 64 1.01 8.34 -7.58
C LEU A 64 -0.19 9.04 -6.91
N LEU A 65 -0.82 9.99 -7.61
CA LEU A 65 -1.97 10.72 -7.08
C LEU A 65 -3.20 9.82 -6.92
N LEU A 66 -3.47 8.92 -7.86
CA LEU A 66 -4.54 7.93 -7.73
C LEU A 66 -4.31 7.01 -6.51
N GLY A 67 -3.10 6.48 -6.36
CA GLY A 67 -2.75 5.62 -5.23
C GLY A 67 -2.89 6.33 -3.88
N LEU A 68 -2.43 7.57 -3.78
CA LEU A 68 -2.61 8.39 -2.57
C LEU A 68 -4.08 8.69 -2.29
N GLY A 69 -4.83 9.10 -3.31
CA GLY A 69 -6.26 9.37 -3.17
C GLY A 69 -7.04 8.14 -2.70
N ILE A 70 -6.78 6.98 -3.30
CA ILE A 70 -7.35 5.69 -2.86
C ILE A 70 -6.91 5.38 -1.43
N HIS A 71 -5.62 5.48 -1.11
CA HIS A 71 -5.13 5.16 0.23
C HIS A 71 -5.80 6.01 1.31
N PHE A 72 -5.85 7.34 1.14
CA PHE A 72 -6.48 8.21 2.11
C PHE A 72 -7.99 8.00 2.20
N HIS A 73 -8.65 7.67 1.10
CA HIS A 73 -10.07 7.35 1.12
C HIS A 73 -10.36 6.07 1.91
N PHE A 74 -9.57 5.02 1.70
CA PHE A 74 -9.79 3.73 2.37
C PHE A 74 -9.29 3.71 3.81
N LYS A 75 -8.25 4.48 4.14
CA LYS A 75 -7.66 4.55 5.49
C LYS A 75 -8.69 4.86 6.58
N ASP A 76 -9.65 5.74 6.30
CA ASP A 76 -10.64 6.17 7.28
C ASP A 76 -11.94 5.34 7.24
N HIS A 77 -12.15 4.52 6.20
CA HIS A 77 -13.40 3.78 5.98
C HIS A 77 -13.24 2.27 6.11
N VAL A 78 -12.02 1.73 6.06
CA VAL A 78 -11.76 0.30 6.00
C VAL A 78 -10.76 -0.09 7.10
N SER A 79 -11.27 -0.82 8.10
CA SER A 79 -10.50 -1.18 9.30
C SER A 79 -9.28 -2.07 9.04
N TRP A 80 -9.33 -2.91 8.01
CA TRP A 80 -8.22 -3.80 7.62
C TRP A 80 -7.23 -3.13 6.65
N TRP A 81 -7.49 -1.89 6.22
CA TRP A 81 -6.65 -1.22 5.24
C TRP A 81 -5.27 -0.94 5.84
N PRO A 82 -4.18 -1.28 5.14
CA PRO A 82 -2.84 -1.07 5.66
C PRO A 82 -2.60 0.43 5.90
N SER A 83 -2.25 0.77 7.13
CA SER A 83 -1.83 2.12 7.51
C SER A 83 -0.33 2.14 7.78
N GLY A 84 0.33 3.27 7.49
CA GLY A 84 1.76 3.45 7.77
C GLY A 84 2.64 3.60 6.54
N LEU A 85 3.94 3.73 6.78
CA LEU A 85 4.97 3.99 5.77
C LEU A 85 5.01 2.99 4.60
N PRO A 86 4.80 1.67 4.81
CA PRO A 86 4.90 0.68 3.74
C PRO A 86 3.93 0.94 2.59
N MET A 87 2.73 1.44 2.88
CA MET A 87 1.72 1.71 1.85
C MET A 87 2.13 2.87 0.94
N TYR A 88 2.75 3.91 1.47
CA TYR A 88 3.30 5.00 0.65
C TYR A 88 4.45 4.51 -0.23
N GLY A 89 5.33 3.67 0.32
CA GLY A 89 6.37 3.01 -0.46
C GLY A 89 5.80 2.17 -1.60
N LEU A 90 4.71 1.42 -1.34
CA LEU A 90 4.05 0.60 -2.36
C LEU A 90 3.47 1.48 -3.47
N ILE A 91 2.79 2.57 -3.13
CA ILE A 91 2.23 3.52 -4.10
C ILE A 91 3.33 4.12 -4.99
N ILE A 92 4.45 4.54 -4.39
CA ILE A 92 5.61 5.06 -5.12
C ILE A 92 6.21 3.97 -6.04
N GLY A 93 6.37 2.76 -5.53
CA GLY A 93 6.86 1.60 -6.28
C GLY A 93 5.99 1.30 -7.50
N LEU A 94 4.66 1.24 -7.31
CA LEU A 94 3.69 1.05 -8.37
C LEU A 94 3.70 2.19 -9.40
N ALA A 95 3.88 3.44 -8.97
CA ALA A 95 4.00 4.58 -9.89
C ALA A 95 5.26 4.45 -10.79
N PHE A 96 6.39 4.03 -10.23
CA PHE A 96 7.61 3.75 -10.98
C PHE A 96 7.46 2.55 -11.93
N LEU A 97 6.81 1.47 -11.49
CA LEU A 97 6.54 0.30 -12.32
C LEU A 97 5.58 0.64 -13.48
N ALA A 98 4.52 1.41 -13.22
CA ALA A 98 3.61 1.89 -14.26
C ALA A 98 4.35 2.73 -15.31
N ARG A 99 5.26 3.61 -14.89
CA ARG A 99 6.12 4.38 -15.79
C ARG A 99 7.03 3.48 -16.64
N TYR A 100 7.60 2.43 -16.03
CA TYR A 100 8.44 1.47 -16.73
C TYR A 100 7.66 0.73 -17.82
N PHE A 101 6.53 0.11 -17.47
CA PHE A 101 5.71 -0.69 -18.39
C PHE A 101 5.07 0.13 -19.50
N LYS A 102 4.76 1.42 -19.25
CA LYS A 102 4.08 2.24 -20.25
C LYS A 102 4.95 2.65 -21.43
N GLY A 103 6.28 2.73 -21.29
CA GLY A 103 7.15 2.94 -22.47
C GLY A 103 8.46 3.69 -22.26
N ARG A 104 8.73 4.27 -21.07
CA ARG A 104 10.03 4.91 -20.82
C ARG A 104 11.16 3.91 -20.58
N LYS A 105 10.84 2.67 -20.19
CA LYS A 105 11.80 1.65 -19.69
C LYS A 105 12.74 2.19 -18.59
N THR A 106 12.35 3.27 -17.91
CA THR A 106 13.05 3.86 -16.76
C THR A 106 12.19 3.72 -15.53
N GLY A 107 12.84 3.59 -14.35
CA GLY A 107 12.14 3.43 -13.09
C GLY A 107 11.94 1.97 -12.63
N LEU A 108 12.44 0.98 -13.36
CA LEU A 108 12.33 -0.43 -12.94
C LEU A 108 12.99 -0.68 -11.58
N ILE A 109 14.25 -0.26 -11.44
CA ILE A 109 15.05 -0.45 -10.21
C ILE A 109 14.35 0.21 -9.01
N PRO A 110 14.03 1.52 -9.00
CA PRO A 110 13.33 2.11 -7.87
C PRO A 110 11.93 1.50 -7.68
N GLY A 111 11.22 1.13 -8.76
CA GLY A 111 9.92 0.46 -8.68
C GLY A 111 9.97 -0.88 -7.95
N ILE A 112 10.94 -1.74 -8.29
CA ILE A 112 11.16 -3.03 -7.63
C ILE A 112 11.62 -2.83 -6.19
N ILE A 113 12.54 -1.89 -5.94
CA ILE A 113 13.06 -1.64 -4.58
C ILE A 113 11.94 -1.18 -3.66
N PHE A 114 11.20 -0.13 -4.03
CA PHE A 114 10.11 0.39 -3.20
C PHE A 114 9.00 -0.63 -3.01
N THR A 115 8.59 -1.33 -4.09
CA THR A 115 7.56 -2.38 -3.99
C THR A 115 8.04 -3.53 -3.10
N GLY A 116 9.28 -4.00 -3.29
CA GLY A 116 9.86 -5.10 -2.54
C GLY A 116 9.99 -4.77 -1.05
N LEU A 117 10.54 -3.61 -0.71
CA LEU A 117 10.66 -3.16 0.68
C LEU A 117 9.29 -3.04 1.35
N SER A 118 8.32 -2.42 0.68
CA SER A 118 6.96 -2.30 1.22
C SER A 118 6.27 -3.64 1.44
N VAL A 119 6.42 -4.56 0.49
CA VAL A 119 5.89 -5.93 0.63
C VAL A 119 6.57 -6.64 1.79
N LEU A 120 7.90 -6.59 1.89
CA LEU A 120 8.63 -7.19 3.00
C LEU A 120 8.17 -6.66 4.36
N ASP A 121 7.97 -5.35 4.47
CA ASP A 121 7.52 -4.70 5.71
C ASP A 121 6.10 -5.15 6.11
N PHE A 122 5.17 -5.27 5.15
CA PHE A 122 3.84 -5.82 5.43
C PHE A 122 3.86 -7.25 6.00
N PHE A 123 4.87 -8.06 5.65
CA PHE A 123 5.03 -9.41 6.21
C PHE A 123 5.86 -9.41 7.50
N TYR A 124 6.70 -8.39 7.72
CA TYR A 124 7.64 -8.34 8.83
C TYR A 124 6.96 -8.41 10.19
N GLU A 125 5.90 -7.63 10.41
CA GLU A 125 5.16 -7.67 11.69
C GLU A 125 4.59 -9.06 12.00
N ARG A 126 4.08 -9.74 10.97
CA ARG A 126 3.51 -11.09 11.10
C ARG A 126 4.60 -12.12 11.44
N VAL A 127 5.76 -12.01 10.80
CA VAL A 127 6.92 -12.86 11.05
C VAL A 127 7.46 -12.64 12.45
N GLN A 128 7.60 -11.39 12.89
CA GLN A 128 8.03 -11.07 14.26
C GLN A 128 7.08 -11.64 15.31
N THR A 129 5.78 -11.42 15.14
CA THR A 129 4.75 -11.91 16.07
C THR A 129 4.78 -13.44 16.16
N PHE A 130 4.92 -14.12 15.02
CA PHE A 130 5.02 -15.58 14.97
C PHE A 130 6.30 -16.08 15.67
N THR A 131 7.43 -15.44 15.41
CA THR A 131 8.73 -15.78 16.01
C THR A 131 8.69 -15.58 17.52
N TYR A 132 8.14 -14.46 17.99
CA TYR A 132 7.97 -14.19 19.41
C TYR A 132 7.07 -15.21 20.09
N LYS A 133 5.98 -15.65 19.45
CA LYS A 133 5.11 -16.71 19.99
C LYS A 133 5.85 -18.04 20.11
N ILE A 134 6.68 -18.40 19.14
CA ILE A 134 7.48 -19.62 19.21
C ILE A 134 8.56 -19.53 20.29
N THR A 135 9.31 -18.42 20.35
CA THR A 135 10.39 -18.26 21.33
C THR A 135 9.85 -18.15 22.75
N SER A 136 8.72 -17.48 22.97
CA SER A 136 8.05 -17.46 24.27
C SER A 136 7.48 -18.83 24.64
N PHE A 137 6.90 -19.57 23.69
CA PHE A 137 6.43 -20.93 23.94
C PHE A 137 7.57 -21.87 24.35
N ILE A 138 8.68 -21.90 23.59
CA ILE A 138 9.87 -22.71 23.90
C ILE A 138 10.52 -22.23 25.20
N GLY A 139 10.65 -20.91 25.37
CA GLY A 139 11.21 -20.31 26.58
C GLY A 139 10.44 -20.72 27.83
N ASN A 140 9.11 -20.72 27.79
CA ASN A 140 8.25 -21.10 28.91
C ASN A 140 8.27 -22.61 29.26
N LEU A 141 8.91 -23.46 28.45
CA LEU A 141 9.06 -24.91 28.72
C LEU A 141 10.29 -25.25 29.59
N TRP A 142 11.14 -24.28 29.96
CA TRP A 142 12.27 -24.49 30.87
C TRP A 142 11.89 -25.18 32.20
N PRO A 143 10.72 -24.92 32.84
CA PRO A 143 10.36 -25.59 34.09
C PRO A 143 10.11 -27.09 33.89
N LEU A 144 9.53 -27.49 32.74
CA LEU A 144 9.30 -28.89 32.39
C LEU A 144 10.62 -29.65 32.21
N VAL A 145 11.63 -29.02 31.61
CA VAL A 145 12.97 -29.59 31.49
C VAL A 145 13.59 -29.83 32.87
N LEU A 146 13.45 -28.87 33.81
CA LEU A 146 13.92 -29.06 35.18
C LEU A 146 13.17 -30.15 35.95
N ILE A 147 11.85 -30.25 35.77
CA ILE A 147 11.04 -31.31 36.37
C ILE A 147 11.50 -32.68 35.84
N ALA A 148 11.67 -32.82 34.51
CA ALA A 148 12.14 -34.05 33.88
C ALA A 148 13.55 -34.45 34.35
N LEU A 149 14.47 -33.49 34.41
CA LEU A 149 15.83 -33.71 34.93
C LEU A 149 15.79 -34.12 36.41
N GLY A 150 15.01 -33.43 37.24
CA GLY A 150 14.84 -33.75 38.66
C GLY A 150 14.31 -35.17 38.88
N LEU A 151 13.29 -35.57 38.12
CA LEU A 151 12.74 -36.93 38.14
C LEU A 151 13.79 -37.97 37.71
N SER A 152 14.57 -37.71 36.67
CA SER A 152 15.60 -38.64 36.19
C SER A 152 16.69 -38.91 37.24
N LEU A 153 17.08 -37.90 38.01
CA LEU A 153 18.07 -38.00 39.08
C LEU A 153 17.52 -38.79 40.29
N LEU A 154 16.25 -38.56 40.65
CA LEU A 154 15.58 -39.29 41.74
C LEU A 154 15.42 -40.78 41.42
N LEU A 155 15.05 -41.11 40.18
CA LEU A 155 14.89 -42.49 39.74
C LEU A 155 16.23 -43.22 39.59
N SER A 156 17.32 -42.51 39.25
CA SER A 156 18.67 -43.10 39.16
C SER A 156 19.24 -43.48 40.53
N LYS A 157 18.85 -42.81 41.62
CA LYS A 157 19.27 -43.18 42.99
C LYS A 157 18.62 -44.47 43.50
N LYS A 158 17.48 -44.89 42.95
CA LYS A 158 16.77 -46.12 43.36
C LYS A 158 17.32 -47.40 42.74
N LYS A 159 18.30 -47.31 41.83
CA LYS A 159 18.92 -48.45 41.12
C LYS A 159 20.26 -48.91 41.72
N LYS A 160 20.60 -48.48 42.94
CA LYS A 160 21.76 -48.98 43.70
C LYS A 160 21.31 -49.67 44.98
#